data_AF-A0A7X0MWK6-F1
#
_entry.id   AF-A0A7X0MWK6-F1
#
_cell.length_a   1.000
_cell.length_b   1.000
_cell.length_c   1.000
_cell.angle_alpha   90.00
_cell.angle_beta   90.00
_cell.angle_gamma   90.00
#
_symmetry.space_group_name_H-M   'P 1'
#
loop_
_entity.id
_entity.type
_entity.pdbx_description
1 polymer ?
#
loop_
_entity_poly.entity_id
_entity_poly.type
_entity_poly.pdbx_seq_one_letter_code
_entity_poly.pdbx_strand_id
1 'polypeptide(L)'
;MKYLGNTHRECPLEWVDAGVGSKKECAEAFDGIADELKSCSYRYDDIVKLFELKPDSSTMLVHKDTLVEMYERPPVHLGDRLQERRHGHGLLYCPFCGNPVRPDTLDHFMPKNSWPEYSIHPQNLVPQCRACAPTKGEKYYCDGIDASLFVSPMYFAAFRFFRFKVKITIEGEELRFRPKLTQSAPLSSGVKERLLRHFTELKVDKRFLEFCHFEVNSWINKLKASSFSLRKALQQRLDEIETAELSKDWKSALYIAILSDQGVIDFIEKNKINEQIESESDEIVEEFDFS
;
A
#
# COMPACT_ATOMS: atom_id res chain seq x y z
N MET A 1 -0.75 8.16 3.18
CA MET A 1 -1.30 6.81 3.33
C MET A 1 -2.81 6.93 3.31
N LYS A 2 -3.51 5.86 2.98
CA LYS A 2 -4.98 5.89 2.93
C LYS A 2 -5.54 5.17 4.14
N TYR A 3 -6.37 5.85 4.91
CA TYR A 3 -7.22 5.19 5.89
C TYR A 3 -8.38 4.52 5.16
N LEU A 4 -8.55 3.21 5.40
CA LEU A 4 -9.53 2.35 4.75
C LEU A 4 -10.63 1.91 5.71
N GLY A 5 -10.85 2.63 6.83
CA GLY A 5 -11.87 2.24 7.81
C GLY A 5 -13.31 2.24 7.30
N ASN A 6 -13.60 2.89 6.17
CA ASN A 6 -14.89 2.75 5.49
C ASN A 6 -15.08 1.38 4.81
N THR A 7 -14.00 0.62 4.64
CA THR A 7 -14.05 -0.77 4.13
C THR A 7 -14.08 -1.80 5.26
N HIS A 8 -13.94 -1.34 6.51
CA HIS A 8 -14.09 -2.17 7.68
C HIS A 8 -15.55 -2.57 7.86
N ARG A 9 -15.77 -3.83 8.22
CA ARG A 9 -17.02 -4.47 8.55
C ARG A 9 -16.74 -5.33 9.77
N GLU A 10 -17.56 -5.18 10.80
CA GLU A 10 -17.43 -6.00 12.01
C GLU A 10 -17.84 -7.44 11.68
N CYS A 11 -16.97 -8.39 12.03
CA CYS A 11 -17.16 -9.83 11.90
C CYS A 11 -17.81 -10.32 10.57
N PRO A 12 -17.12 -10.14 9.42
CA PRO A 12 -17.68 -10.53 8.13
C PRO A 12 -17.57 -12.04 7.90
N LEU A 13 -18.56 -12.79 8.42
CA LEU A 13 -18.64 -14.26 8.29
C LEU A 13 -18.97 -14.73 6.88
N GLU A 14 -19.42 -13.83 6.01
CA GLU A 14 -19.82 -14.10 4.63
C GLU A 14 -18.74 -14.77 3.76
N TRP A 15 -17.46 -14.68 4.13
CA TRP A 15 -16.36 -15.35 3.41
C TRP A 15 -16.16 -16.79 3.88
N VAL A 16 -16.44 -17.07 5.15
CA VAL A 16 -16.52 -18.46 5.64
C VAL A 16 -17.69 -19.15 4.94
N ASP A 17 -18.86 -18.50 4.91
CA ASP A 17 -20.04 -19.05 4.23
C ASP A 17 -19.81 -19.27 2.72
N ALA A 18 -19.03 -18.40 2.07
CA ALA A 18 -18.66 -18.56 0.65
C ALA A 18 -17.66 -19.70 0.39
N GLY A 19 -16.98 -20.18 1.44
CA GLY A 19 -16.08 -21.33 1.38
C GLY A 19 -16.77 -22.67 1.61
N VAL A 20 -17.88 -22.67 2.35
CA VAL A 20 -18.60 -23.89 2.76
C VAL A 20 -19.41 -24.52 1.63
N GLY A 21 -19.57 -25.85 1.65
CA GLY A 21 -20.46 -26.58 0.73
C GLY A 21 -19.97 -26.65 -0.71
N SER A 22 -18.68 -26.36 -0.92
CA SER A 22 -18.00 -26.49 -2.20
C SER A 22 -17.69 -27.96 -2.52
N LYS A 23 -17.63 -28.31 -3.81
CA LYS A 23 -17.24 -29.66 -4.27
C LYS A 23 -15.72 -29.87 -4.37
N LYS A 24 -14.91 -28.89 -3.96
CA LYS A 24 -13.45 -29.01 -3.95
C LYS A 24 -13.00 -29.96 -2.85
N GLU A 25 -11.91 -30.69 -3.08
CA GLU A 25 -11.34 -31.65 -2.12
C GLU A 25 -11.03 -31.02 -0.75
N CYS A 26 -10.54 -29.77 -0.71
CA CYS A 26 -10.28 -29.05 0.53
C CYS A 26 -11.54 -28.56 1.27
N ALA A 27 -12.71 -28.58 0.61
CA ALA A 27 -13.93 -28.01 1.16
C ALA A 27 -14.56 -28.89 2.24
N GLU A 28 -14.48 -30.23 2.15
CA GLU A 28 -15.03 -31.11 3.18
C GLU A 28 -14.33 -30.94 4.54
N ALA A 29 -12.99 -30.84 4.51
CA ALA A 29 -12.21 -30.53 5.70
C ALA A 29 -12.49 -29.12 6.24
N PHE A 30 -12.76 -28.16 5.36
CA PHE A 30 -13.11 -26.79 5.73
C PHE A 30 -14.51 -26.70 6.36
N ASP A 31 -15.49 -27.43 5.82
CA ASP A 31 -16.87 -27.50 6.33
C ASP A 31 -16.88 -27.98 7.78
N GLY A 32 -16.06 -29.00 8.10
CA GLY A 32 -15.93 -29.56 9.45
C GLY A 32 -15.37 -28.58 10.50
N ILE A 33 -14.72 -27.49 10.08
CA ILE A 33 -14.09 -26.50 10.97
C ILE A 33 -14.73 -25.11 10.87
N ALA A 34 -15.78 -24.95 10.06
CA ALA A 34 -16.36 -23.64 9.74
C ALA A 34 -16.92 -22.92 10.97
N ASP A 35 -17.56 -23.63 11.89
CA ASP A 35 -18.14 -23.03 13.12
C ASP A 35 -17.05 -22.59 14.11
N GLU A 36 -15.96 -23.34 14.21
CA GLU A 36 -14.79 -22.94 14.99
C GLU A 36 -14.13 -21.69 14.37
N LEU A 37 -13.99 -21.66 13.04
CA LEU A 37 -13.45 -20.51 12.31
C LEU A 37 -14.30 -19.23 12.49
N LYS A 38 -15.63 -19.37 12.46
CA LYS A 38 -16.55 -18.26 12.77
C LYS A 38 -16.34 -17.76 14.19
N SER A 39 -16.15 -18.66 15.15
CA SER A 39 -15.87 -18.32 16.55
C SER A 39 -14.54 -17.55 16.70
N CYS A 40 -13.49 -17.95 15.99
CA CYS A 40 -12.22 -17.22 15.96
C CYS A 40 -12.35 -15.80 15.36
N SER A 41 -13.21 -15.63 14.35
CA SER A 41 -13.36 -14.36 13.63
C SER A 41 -13.82 -13.20 14.53
N TYR A 42 -14.57 -13.48 15.60
CA TYR A 42 -14.98 -12.46 16.57
C TYR A 42 -13.81 -11.86 17.37
N ARG A 43 -12.67 -12.57 17.49
CA ARG A 43 -11.50 -12.11 18.24
C ARG A 43 -10.56 -11.21 17.42
N TYR A 44 -10.71 -11.21 16.09
CA TYR A 44 -9.75 -10.57 15.19
C TYR A 44 -9.58 -9.07 15.46
N ASP A 45 -10.70 -8.36 15.58
CA ASP A 45 -10.71 -6.92 15.80
C ASP A 45 -9.96 -6.53 17.08
N ASP A 46 -10.21 -7.28 18.16
CA ASP A 46 -9.57 -7.03 19.45
C ASP A 46 -8.07 -7.27 19.38
N ILE A 47 -7.63 -8.33 18.70
CA ILE A 47 -6.20 -8.62 18.51
C ILE A 47 -5.50 -7.49 17.75
N VAL A 48 -6.11 -6.97 16.68
CA VAL A 48 -5.53 -5.88 15.89
C VAL A 48 -5.55 -4.55 16.64
N LYS A 49 -6.60 -4.30 17.44
CA LYS A 49 -6.74 -3.10 18.27
C LYS A 49 -5.80 -3.12 19.47
N LEU A 50 -5.59 -4.27 20.11
CA LEU A 50 -4.71 -4.50 21.27
C LEU A 50 -3.28 -4.81 20.83
N PHE A 51 -2.71 -3.90 20.06
CA PHE A 51 -1.44 -4.09 19.39
C PHE A 51 -0.20 -4.20 20.29
N GLU A 52 -0.31 -3.85 21.57
CA GLU A 52 0.74 -3.97 22.59
C GLU A 52 0.68 -5.32 23.32
N LEU A 53 -0.32 -6.15 22.99
CA LEU A 53 -0.44 -7.50 23.52
C LEU A 53 0.01 -8.49 22.44
N LYS A 54 0.89 -9.39 22.84
CA LYS A 54 1.29 -10.51 22.00
C LYS A 54 0.04 -11.37 21.74
N PRO A 55 -0.32 -11.62 20.47
CA PRO A 55 -1.40 -12.54 20.19
C PRO A 55 -1.03 -13.95 20.65
N ASP A 56 -2.01 -14.66 21.18
CA ASP A 56 -1.85 -16.08 21.51
C ASP A 56 -1.46 -16.89 20.28
N SER A 57 -0.81 -18.04 20.52
CA SER A 57 -0.66 -19.07 19.49
C SER A 57 -2.03 -19.54 19.01
N SER A 58 -2.19 -19.68 17.71
CA SER A 58 -3.44 -20.14 17.10
C SER A 58 -3.76 -21.58 17.51
N THR A 59 -5.00 -21.80 17.95
CA THR A 59 -5.56 -23.14 18.18
C THR A 59 -5.84 -23.89 16.86
N MET A 60 -5.92 -23.15 15.75
CA MET A 60 -6.26 -23.64 14.41
C MET A 60 -5.03 -24.05 13.60
N LEU A 61 -3.83 -24.09 14.20
CA LEU A 61 -2.60 -24.53 13.53
C LEU A 61 -2.70 -25.96 12.99
N VAL A 62 -3.47 -26.84 13.65
CA VAL A 62 -3.74 -28.20 13.16
C VAL A 62 -4.48 -28.22 11.82
N HIS A 63 -5.21 -27.14 11.49
CA HIS A 63 -5.95 -26.96 10.24
C HIS A 63 -5.26 -26.01 9.26
N LYS A 64 -3.98 -25.67 9.50
CA LYS A 64 -3.24 -24.67 8.72
C LYS A 64 -3.33 -24.91 7.22
N ASP A 65 -3.03 -26.12 6.76
CA ASP A 65 -2.96 -26.41 5.33
C ASP A 65 -4.32 -26.21 4.66
N THR A 66 -5.40 -26.69 5.29
CA THR A 66 -6.78 -26.47 4.82
C THR A 66 -7.11 -24.98 4.75
N LEU A 67 -6.81 -24.19 5.79
CA LEU A 67 -7.15 -22.77 5.84
C LEU A 67 -6.32 -21.92 4.87
N VAL A 68 -5.04 -22.24 4.68
CA VAL A 68 -4.19 -21.57 3.69
C VAL A 68 -4.62 -21.93 2.28
N GLU A 69 -5.00 -23.18 2.02
CA GLU A 69 -5.52 -23.65 0.75
C GLU A 69 -6.79 -22.88 0.33
N MET A 70 -7.67 -22.55 1.28
CA MET A 70 -8.86 -21.74 1.01
C MET A 70 -8.54 -20.32 0.54
N TYR A 71 -7.33 -19.81 0.79
CA TYR A 71 -6.86 -18.55 0.24
C TYR A 71 -6.12 -18.72 -1.10
N GLU A 72 -5.28 -19.74 -1.22
CA GLU A 72 -4.43 -19.94 -2.39
C GLU A 72 -5.18 -20.55 -3.58
N ARG A 73 -6.11 -21.47 -3.32
CA ARG A 73 -6.91 -22.18 -4.31
C ARG A 73 -8.41 -22.20 -3.90
N PRO A 74 -9.03 -21.03 -3.67
CA PRO A 74 -10.39 -20.90 -3.13
C PRO A 74 -11.45 -21.55 -4.01
N PRO A 75 -12.59 -22.02 -3.45
CA PRO A 75 -13.83 -22.23 -4.21
C PRO A 75 -14.25 -20.98 -4.99
N VAL A 76 -15.06 -21.13 -6.04
CA VAL A 76 -15.41 -20.04 -6.98
C VAL A 76 -15.92 -18.79 -6.25
N HIS A 77 -16.94 -18.91 -5.41
CA HIS A 77 -17.55 -17.76 -4.73
C HIS A 77 -16.60 -17.05 -3.74
N LEU A 78 -15.74 -17.79 -3.06
CA LEU A 78 -14.69 -17.21 -2.22
C LEU A 78 -13.59 -16.56 -3.08
N GLY A 79 -13.25 -17.19 -4.20
CA GLY A 79 -12.30 -16.69 -5.19
C GLY A 79 -12.73 -15.36 -5.77
N ASP A 80 -14.00 -15.21 -6.15
CA ASP A 80 -14.57 -13.97 -6.65
C ASP A 80 -14.42 -12.84 -5.63
N ARG A 81 -14.70 -13.11 -4.35
CA ARG A 81 -14.54 -12.14 -3.25
C ARG A 81 -13.08 -11.75 -3.02
N LEU A 82 -12.16 -12.72 -3.09
CA LEU A 82 -10.72 -12.49 -3.00
C LEU A 82 -10.22 -11.62 -4.17
N GLN A 83 -10.68 -11.88 -5.39
CA GLN A 83 -10.32 -11.10 -6.58
C GLN A 83 -10.89 -9.69 -6.51
N GLU A 84 -12.16 -9.53 -6.12
CA GLU A 84 -12.78 -8.22 -5.93
C GLU A 84 -12.02 -7.41 -4.87
N ARG A 85 -11.64 -8.04 -3.75
CA ARG A 85 -10.82 -7.37 -2.74
C ARG A 85 -9.43 -6.99 -3.26
N ARG A 86 -8.82 -7.83 -4.10
CA ARG A 86 -7.48 -7.62 -4.67
C ARG A 86 -7.46 -6.55 -5.76
N HIS A 87 -8.52 -6.41 -6.56
CA HIS A 87 -8.50 -5.59 -7.76
C HIS A 87 -9.60 -4.53 -7.81
N GLY A 88 -10.77 -4.75 -7.21
CA GLY A 88 -11.92 -3.84 -7.20
C GLY A 88 -11.83 -2.67 -6.21
N HIS A 89 -10.72 -2.51 -5.49
CA HIS A 89 -10.59 -1.54 -4.39
C HIS A 89 -10.43 -0.07 -4.82
N GLY A 90 -10.22 0.24 -6.10
CA GLY A 90 -10.11 1.63 -6.60
C GLY A 90 -8.97 2.48 -6.00
N LEU A 91 -7.87 1.86 -5.56
CA LEU A 91 -6.74 2.55 -4.93
C LEU A 91 -5.71 2.92 -6.00
N LEU A 92 -5.25 4.18 -5.98
CA LEU A 92 -4.21 4.68 -6.90
C LEU A 92 -2.80 4.62 -6.30
N TYR A 93 -2.71 4.38 -5.00
CA TYR A 93 -1.45 4.28 -4.27
C TYR A 93 -1.56 3.24 -3.15
N CYS A 94 -0.42 2.68 -2.74
CA CYS A 94 -0.35 1.68 -1.70
C CYS A 94 -0.82 2.26 -0.35
N PRO A 95 -1.81 1.65 0.33
CA PRO A 95 -2.33 2.18 1.60
C PRO A 95 -1.34 2.04 2.76
N PHE A 96 -0.40 1.08 2.68
CA PHE A 96 0.66 0.88 3.66
C PHE A 96 1.74 1.97 3.60
N CYS A 97 2.27 2.24 2.40
CA CYS A 97 3.47 3.08 2.29
C CYS A 97 3.28 4.41 1.55
N GLY A 98 2.19 4.60 0.80
CA GLY A 98 1.98 5.80 -0.03
C GLY A 98 2.66 5.78 -1.40
N ASN A 99 3.28 4.67 -1.80
CA ASN A 99 3.83 4.52 -3.15
C ASN A 99 2.73 4.71 -4.21
N PRO A 100 2.87 5.60 -5.21
CA PRO A 100 1.86 5.94 -6.22
C PRO A 100 1.71 4.85 -7.31
N VAL A 101 1.44 3.63 -6.85
CA VAL A 101 1.13 2.45 -7.67
C VAL A 101 -0.18 1.87 -7.19
N ARG A 102 -1.03 1.44 -8.13
CA ARG A 102 -2.20 0.64 -7.80
C ARG A 102 -1.71 -0.66 -7.15
N PRO A 103 -2.07 -0.93 -5.88
CA PRO A 103 -1.73 -2.21 -5.26
C PRO A 103 -2.42 -3.34 -6.03
N ASP A 104 -1.69 -4.41 -6.29
CA ASP A 104 -2.17 -5.58 -7.02
C ASP A 104 -1.92 -6.90 -6.24
N THR A 105 -1.28 -6.80 -5.07
CA THR A 105 -1.19 -7.91 -4.12
C THR A 105 -2.27 -7.78 -3.07
N LEU A 106 -2.83 -8.91 -2.66
CA LEU A 106 -3.63 -9.02 -1.46
C LEU A 106 -2.77 -9.74 -0.43
N ASP A 107 -2.49 -9.08 0.70
CA ASP A 107 -1.53 -9.56 1.69
C ASP A 107 -2.18 -9.62 3.08
N HIS A 108 -1.77 -10.60 3.88
CA HIS A 108 -2.29 -10.83 5.21
C HIS A 108 -1.66 -9.86 6.22
N PHE A 109 -2.45 -9.13 6.99
CA PHE A 109 -1.94 -8.28 8.05
C PHE A 109 -1.31 -9.14 9.16
N MET A 110 -2.07 -10.09 9.71
CA MET A 110 -1.62 -11.19 10.54
C MET A 110 -1.23 -12.39 9.65
N PRO A 111 0.03 -12.86 9.72
CA PRO A 111 0.55 -13.93 8.85
C PRO A 111 -0.26 -15.23 8.91
N LYS A 112 -0.65 -15.72 7.74
CA LYS A 112 -1.44 -16.96 7.59
C LYS A 112 -0.74 -18.21 8.12
N ASN A 113 0.60 -18.20 8.18
CA ASN A 113 1.35 -19.35 8.69
C ASN A 113 1.34 -19.47 10.22
N SER A 114 1.07 -18.37 10.92
CA SER A 114 1.03 -18.30 12.38
C SER A 114 -0.40 -18.20 12.92
N TRP A 115 -1.29 -17.55 12.17
CA TRP A 115 -2.72 -17.41 12.47
C TRP A 115 -3.58 -17.80 11.26
N PRO A 116 -3.61 -19.10 10.91
CA PRO A 116 -4.30 -19.58 9.72
C PRO A 116 -5.81 -19.34 9.76
N GLU A 117 -6.43 -19.19 10.93
CA GLU A 117 -7.83 -18.81 11.11
C GLU A 117 -8.18 -17.46 10.46
N TYR A 118 -7.18 -16.61 10.19
CA TYR A 118 -7.37 -15.33 9.52
C TYR A 118 -6.96 -15.35 8.05
N SER A 119 -6.70 -16.52 7.45
CA SER A 119 -6.25 -16.66 6.06
C SER A 119 -7.25 -16.11 5.05
N ILE A 120 -8.54 -16.25 5.34
CA ILE A 120 -9.62 -15.74 4.48
C ILE A 120 -10.40 -14.59 5.16
N HIS A 121 -9.94 -14.11 6.32
CA HIS A 121 -10.64 -13.06 7.05
C HIS A 121 -10.54 -11.73 6.27
N PRO A 122 -11.66 -11.11 5.86
CA PRO A 122 -11.65 -9.90 5.02
C PRO A 122 -10.84 -8.74 5.60
N GLN A 123 -10.90 -8.54 6.92
CA GLN A 123 -10.14 -7.47 7.58
C GLN A 123 -8.67 -7.83 7.81
N ASN A 124 -8.30 -9.08 7.58
CA ASN A 124 -6.91 -9.49 7.54
C ASN A 124 -6.27 -9.31 6.16
N LEU A 125 -7.09 -9.15 5.11
CA LEU A 125 -6.63 -9.08 3.73
C LEU A 125 -6.61 -7.64 3.22
N VAL A 126 -5.38 -7.13 3.06
CA VAL A 126 -5.15 -5.73 2.67
C VAL A 126 -4.51 -5.66 1.29
N PRO A 127 -5.06 -4.85 0.36
CA PRO A 127 -4.37 -4.52 -0.88
C PRO A 127 -3.04 -3.83 -0.58
N GLN A 128 -1.94 -4.37 -1.12
CA GLN A 128 -0.59 -3.86 -0.94
C GLN A 128 0.17 -3.81 -2.27
N CYS A 129 1.24 -3.01 -2.31
CA CYS A 129 2.16 -3.01 -3.46
C CYS A 129 3.16 -4.16 -3.36
N ARG A 130 3.68 -4.60 -4.51
CA ARG A 130 4.69 -5.67 -4.65
C ARG A 130 5.99 -5.45 -3.88
N ALA A 131 6.27 -4.24 -3.42
CA ALA A 131 7.43 -3.97 -2.58
C ALA A 131 7.10 -4.04 -1.08
N CYS A 132 5.86 -3.78 -0.66
CA CYS A 132 5.47 -3.87 0.76
C CYS A 132 5.21 -5.31 1.19
N ALA A 133 4.42 -6.06 0.43
CA ALA A 133 4.04 -7.43 0.80
C ALA A 133 5.25 -8.33 1.12
N PRO A 134 6.29 -8.47 0.26
CA PRO A 134 7.45 -9.29 0.58
C PRO A 134 8.35 -8.68 1.68
N THR A 135 8.41 -7.35 1.82
CA THR A 135 9.20 -6.69 2.88
C THR A 135 8.58 -6.92 4.26
N LYS A 136 7.25 -6.94 4.33
CA LYS A 136 6.50 -7.32 5.53
C LYS A 136 6.70 -8.82 5.79
N GLY A 137 6.39 -9.66 4.80
CA GLY A 137 6.40 -11.11 4.93
C GLY A 137 5.60 -11.59 6.13
N GLU A 138 6.15 -12.57 6.84
CA GLU A 138 5.54 -13.17 8.03
C GLU A 138 5.76 -12.37 9.31
N LYS A 139 6.34 -11.16 9.24
CA LYS A 139 6.54 -10.32 10.42
C LYS A 139 5.19 -9.74 10.88
N TYR A 140 4.95 -9.76 12.19
CA TYR A 140 3.76 -9.16 12.79
C TYR A 140 4.04 -8.50 14.14
N TYR A 141 4.52 -9.25 15.12
CA TYR A 141 4.78 -8.79 16.49
C TYR A 141 6.27 -8.93 16.83
N CYS A 142 6.78 -8.07 17.70
CA CYS A 142 8.15 -8.16 18.20
C CYS A 142 8.17 -8.12 19.73
N ASP A 143 8.61 -9.23 20.32
CA ASP A 143 8.69 -9.44 21.76
C ASP A 143 9.64 -8.44 22.44
N GLY A 144 10.69 -7.99 21.75
CA GLY A 144 11.66 -7.07 22.34
C GLY A 144 11.12 -5.67 22.65
N ILE A 145 10.00 -5.27 22.03
CA ILE A 145 9.34 -3.98 22.31
C ILE A 145 7.84 -4.10 22.61
N ASP A 146 7.36 -5.32 22.88
CA ASP A 146 5.97 -5.63 23.22
C ASP A 146 4.92 -4.92 22.34
N ALA A 147 5.09 -4.99 21.01
CA ALA A 147 4.08 -4.46 20.11
C ALA A 147 4.13 -4.99 18.67
N SER A 148 3.01 -4.84 17.97
CA SER A 148 2.89 -5.03 16.52
C SER A 148 3.87 -4.12 15.76
N LEU A 149 4.53 -4.66 14.75
CA LEU A 149 5.48 -3.96 13.88
C LEU A 149 4.79 -3.05 12.85
N PHE A 150 3.58 -3.40 12.43
CA PHE A 150 2.85 -2.70 11.37
C PHE A 150 1.52 -2.13 11.87
N VAL A 151 1.03 -1.10 11.20
CA VAL A 151 -0.30 -0.55 11.42
C VAL A 151 -1.24 -0.97 10.28
N SER A 152 -2.44 -1.40 10.61
CA SER A 152 -3.44 -1.76 9.60
C SER A 152 -4.13 -0.51 9.05
N PRO A 153 -4.20 -0.31 7.72
CA PRO A 153 -4.92 0.80 7.12
C PRO A 153 -6.41 0.88 7.46
N MET A 154 -7.02 -0.23 7.89
CA MET A 154 -8.45 -0.27 8.25
C MET A 154 -8.71 0.12 9.70
N TYR A 155 -7.75 -0.11 10.60
CA TYR A 155 -7.92 0.11 12.03
C TYR A 155 -7.19 1.36 12.54
N PHE A 156 -6.22 1.89 11.77
CA PHE A 156 -5.40 3.02 12.18
C PHE A 156 -5.90 4.36 11.62
N ALA A 157 -6.95 4.91 12.22
CA ALA A 157 -7.56 6.19 11.82
C ALA A 157 -6.59 7.37 11.80
N ALA A 158 -5.51 7.30 12.58
CA ALA A 158 -4.49 8.34 12.66
C ALA A 158 -3.80 8.60 11.30
N PHE A 159 -3.83 7.65 10.35
CA PHE A 159 -3.38 7.88 8.97
C PHE A 159 -3.99 9.12 8.31
N ARG A 160 -5.21 9.51 8.70
CA ARG A 160 -5.87 10.73 8.18
C ARG A 160 -5.10 12.01 8.49
N PHE A 161 -4.30 12.03 9.56
CA PHE A 161 -3.57 13.21 10.02
C PHE A 161 -2.13 13.27 9.50
N PHE A 162 -1.63 12.22 8.87
CA PHE A 162 -0.26 12.19 8.36
C PHE A 162 -0.18 12.59 6.89
N ARG A 163 0.88 13.33 6.55
CA ARG A 163 1.23 13.71 5.18
C ARG A 163 2.72 13.51 4.94
N PHE A 164 3.06 13.01 3.77
CA PHE A 164 4.42 13.00 3.27
C PHE A 164 4.87 14.43 2.92
N LYS A 165 6.15 14.69 3.07
CA LYS A 165 6.80 15.94 2.65
C LYS A 165 8.17 15.61 2.13
N VAL A 166 8.63 16.33 1.10
CA VAL A 166 10.01 16.23 0.63
C VAL A 166 10.68 17.59 0.87
N LYS A 167 11.87 17.58 1.47
CA LYS A 167 12.77 18.74 1.39
C LYS A 167 13.73 18.51 0.23
N ILE A 168 13.83 19.47 -0.67
CA ILE A 168 14.75 19.44 -1.81
C ILE A 168 15.84 20.49 -1.53
N THR A 169 17.09 20.14 -1.77
CA THR A 169 18.22 21.08 -1.74
C THR A 169 19.07 20.88 -2.98
N ILE A 170 19.62 21.97 -3.51
CA ILE A 170 20.57 21.96 -4.62
C ILE A 170 21.97 21.96 -4.01
N GLU A 171 22.78 20.95 -4.33
CA GLU A 171 24.17 20.83 -3.87
C GLU A 171 25.06 20.66 -5.11
N GLY A 172 25.70 21.76 -5.55
CA GLY A 172 26.45 21.77 -6.80
C GLY A 172 25.54 21.51 -8.01
N GLU A 173 25.82 20.43 -8.74
CA GLU A 173 25.06 20.00 -9.92
C GLU A 173 24.08 18.86 -9.63
N GLU A 174 23.70 18.65 -8.36
CA GLU A 174 22.79 17.58 -7.96
C GLU A 174 21.63 18.09 -7.10
N LEU A 175 20.47 17.43 -7.25
CA LEU A 175 19.35 17.55 -6.31
C LEU A 175 19.47 16.50 -5.21
N ARG A 176 19.40 16.95 -3.96
CA ARG A 176 19.24 16.09 -2.78
C ARG A 176 17.80 16.12 -2.31
N PHE A 177 17.26 14.93 -2.04
CA PHE A 177 15.92 14.78 -1.49
C PHE A 177 16.00 14.28 -0.04
N ARG A 178 15.17 14.84 0.82
CA ARG A 178 14.96 14.33 2.18
C ARG A 178 13.47 14.11 2.41
N PRO A 179 12.98 12.88 2.19
CA PRO A 179 11.62 12.50 2.54
C PRO A 179 11.37 12.65 4.04
N LYS A 180 10.16 13.09 4.38
CA LYS A 180 9.70 13.35 5.75
C LYS A 180 8.23 13.01 5.89
N LEU A 181 7.80 12.90 7.14
CA LEU A 181 6.42 12.85 7.53
C LEU A 181 6.07 14.09 8.35
N THR A 182 4.87 14.57 8.13
CA THR A 182 4.26 15.66 8.88
C THR A 182 2.92 15.18 9.42
N GLN A 183 2.50 15.76 10.53
CA GLN A 183 1.19 15.53 11.13
C GLN A 183 0.41 16.84 11.14
N SER A 184 -0.86 16.79 10.77
CA SER A 184 -1.77 17.94 10.76
C SER A 184 -2.49 18.15 12.10
N ALA A 185 -2.28 17.26 13.08
CA ALA A 185 -2.83 17.34 14.42
C ALA A 185 -1.83 16.78 15.44
N PRO A 186 -1.84 17.25 16.70
CA PRO A 186 -1.12 16.60 17.79
C PRO A 186 -1.61 15.15 17.97
N LEU A 187 -0.67 14.22 18.09
CA LEU A 187 -0.93 12.80 18.34
C LEU A 187 -0.16 12.36 19.58
N SER A 188 -0.66 11.33 20.27
CA SER A 188 0.08 10.73 21.38
C SER A 188 1.42 10.16 20.89
N SER A 189 2.41 10.11 21.79
CA SER A 189 3.74 9.56 21.49
C SER A 189 3.65 8.14 20.94
N GLY A 190 2.82 7.27 21.55
CA GLY A 190 2.63 5.89 21.11
C GLY A 190 2.12 5.77 19.67
N VAL A 191 1.17 6.61 19.24
CA VAL A 191 0.66 6.61 17.84
C VAL A 191 1.78 6.96 16.86
N LYS A 192 2.62 7.95 17.20
CA LYS A 192 3.75 8.35 16.37
C LYS A 192 4.82 7.25 16.29
N GLU A 193 5.17 6.63 17.41
CA GLU A 193 6.18 5.57 17.49
C GLU A 193 5.78 4.34 16.68
N ARG A 194 4.51 3.90 16.78
CA ARG A 194 3.98 2.82 15.93
C ARG A 194 4.11 3.11 14.45
N LEU A 195 3.78 4.34 14.04
CA LEU A 195 3.86 4.72 12.64
C LEU A 195 5.31 4.74 12.14
N LEU A 196 6.22 5.31 12.93
CA LEU A 196 7.64 5.34 12.58
C LEU A 196 8.18 3.91 12.43
N ARG A 197 7.81 3.00 13.35
CA ARG A 197 8.19 1.59 13.26
C ARG A 197 7.68 0.93 11.99
N HIS A 198 6.40 1.12 11.66
CA HIS A 198 5.81 0.61 10.43
C HIS A 198 6.61 1.03 9.19
N PHE A 199 7.03 2.29 9.14
CA PHE A 199 7.81 2.81 8.01
C PHE A 199 9.25 2.34 7.97
N THR A 200 9.90 2.24 9.13
CA THR A 200 11.25 1.66 9.25
C THR A 200 11.24 0.22 8.77
N GLU A 201 10.29 -0.59 9.23
CA GLU A 201 10.17 -2.01 8.87
C GLU A 201 9.88 -2.22 7.38
N LEU A 202 9.14 -1.29 6.75
CA LEU A 202 8.85 -1.29 5.32
C LEU A 202 9.90 -0.57 4.47
N LYS A 203 10.96 -0.02 5.09
CA LYS A 203 12.05 0.73 4.44
C LYS A 203 11.55 1.88 3.57
N VAL A 204 10.52 2.59 4.06
CA VAL A 204 9.83 3.64 3.29
C VAL A 204 10.74 4.83 3.01
N ASP A 205 11.62 5.19 3.93
CA ASP A 205 12.61 6.25 3.77
C ASP A 205 13.49 6.05 2.52
N LYS A 206 14.11 4.87 2.39
CA LYS A 206 14.99 4.51 1.28
C LYS A 206 14.21 4.46 -0.03
N ARG A 207 13.06 3.77 -0.03
CA ARG A 207 12.24 3.57 -1.24
C ARG A 207 11.61 4.87 -1.74
N PHE A 208 11.20 5.75 -0.83
CA PHE A 208 10.68 7.06 -1.20
C PHE A 208 11.80 7.97 -1.73
N LEU A 209 13.01 7.91 -1.17
CA LEU A 209 14.18 8.59 -1.73
C LEU A 209 14.49 8.12 -3.16
N GLU A 210 14.53 6.81 -3.40
CA GLU A 210 14.71 6.22 -4.74
C GLU A 210 13.62 6.69 -5.71
N PHE A 211 12.36 6.71 -5.27
CA PHE A 211 11.24 7.25 -6.05
C PHE A 211 11.46 8.72 -6.44
N CYS A 212 11.96 9.57 -5.53
CA CYS A 212 12.20 10.99 -5.84
C CYS A 212 13.21 11.17 -6.97
N HIS A 213 14.33 10.42 -6.92
CA HIS A 213 15.33 10.45 -7.98
C HIS A 213 14.76 9.96 -9.32
N PHE A 214 14.07 8.82 -9.31
CA PHE A 214 13.46 8.26 -10.52
C PHE A 214 12.45 9.23 -11.15
N GLU A 215 11.55 9.78 -10.35
CA GLU A 215 10.46 10.64 -10.82
C GLU A 215 11.00 11.96 -11.40
N VAL A 216 11.99 12.59 -10.73
CA VAL A 216 12.61 13.81 -11.26
C VAL A 216 13.36 13.52 -12.56
N ASN A 217 14.10 12.42 -12.66
CA ASN A 217 14.76 12.03 -13.90
C ASN A 217 13.75 11.76 -15.04
N SER A 218 12.59 11.17 -14.72
CA SER A 218 11.49 10.98 -15.66
C SER A 218 10.96 12.31 -16.22
N TRP A 219 10.89 13.36 -15.38
CA TRP A 219 10.51 14.71 -15.81
C TRP A 219 11.60 15.39 -16.65
N ILE A 220 12.87 15.26 -16.26
CA ILE A 220 14.00 15.76 -17.07
C ILE A 220 13.94 15.14 -18.47
N ASN A 221 13.76 13.83 -18.59
CA ASN A 221 13.68 13.15 -19.87
C ASN A 221 12.49 13.62 -20.73
N LYS A 222 11.32 13.86 -20.12
CA LYS A 222 10.16 14.43 -20.85
C LYS A 222 10.46 15.81 -21.39
N LEU A 223 11.14 16.66 -20.60
CA LEU A 223 11.50 18.01 -20.99
C LEU A 223 12.62 18.05 -22.06
N LYS A 224 13.46 17.01 -22.14
CA LYS A 224 14.41 16.81 -23.25
C LYS A 224 13.68 16.45 -24.54
N ALA A 225 12.70 15.54 -24.45
CA ALA A 225 11.93 15.08 -25.61
C ALA A 225 10.94 16.13 -26.13
N SER A 226 10.47 17.05 -25.28
CA SER A 226 9.43 18.01 -25.65
C SER A 226 9.51 19.30 -24.84
N SER A 227 9.25 20.43 -25.51
CA SER A 227 9.23 21.74 -24.85
C SER A 227 7.88 22.00 -24.20
N PHE A 228 7.85 22.01 -22.87
CA PHE A 228 6.70 22.44 -22.08
C PHE A 228 7.15 23.06 -20.75
N SER A 229 6.20 23.71 -20.06
CA SER A 229 6.42 24.27 -18.72
C SER A 229 6.26 23.18 -17.66
N LEU A 230 7.34 22.89 -16.93
CA LEU A 230 7.30 21.90 -15.84
C LEU A 230 6.28 22.32 -14.76
N ARG A 231 6.27 23.61 -14.40
CA ARG A 231 5.34 24.16 -13.41
C ARG A 231 3.89 23.88 -13.77
N LYS A 232 3.49 24.18 -15.02
CA LYS A 232 2.10 23.94 -15.47
C LYS A 232 1.75 22.45 -15.46
N ALA A 233 2.66 21.60 -15.92
CA ALA A 233 2.44 20.15 -15.95
C ALA A 233 2.28 19.56 -14.54
N LEU A 234 3.16 19.91 -13.60
CA LEU A 234 3.07 19.44 -12.22
C LEU A 234 1.83 19.99 -11.50
N GLN A 235 1.49 21.26 -11.71
CA GLN A 235 0.30 21.86 -11.11
C GLN A 235 -0.97 21.14 -11.60
N GLN A 236 -1.09 20.90 -12.91
CA GLN A 236 -2.22 20.16 -13.47
C GLN A 236 -2.38 18.76 -12.85
N ARG A 237 -1.27 18.03 -12.62
CA ARG A 237 -1.30 16.73 -11.94
C ARG A 237 -1.75 16.81 -10.48
N LEU A 238 -1.51 17.93 -9.81
CA LEU A 238 -2.00 18.16 -8.45
C LEU A 238 -3.47 18.56 -8.44
N ASP A 239 -3.92 19.35 -9.42
CA ASP A 239 -5.30 19.81 -9.55
C ASP A 239 -6.28 18.65 -9.86
N GLU A 240 -5.78 17.55 -10.42
CA GLU A 240 -6.50 16.29 -10.63
C GLU A 240 -6.79 15.52 -9.32
N ILE A 241 -6.18 15.93 -8.18
CA ILE A 241 -6.27 15.23 -6.90
C ILE A 241 -7.11 16.06 -5.93
N GLU A 242 -8.05 15.41 -5.23
CA GLU A 242 -8.79 16.05 -4.14
C GLU A 242 -7.84 16.63 -3.09
N THR A 243 -8.08 17.88 -2.66
CA THR A 243 -7.18 18.60 -1.73
C THR A 243 -6.90 17.81 -0.45
N ALA A 244 -7.87 17.07 0.07
CA ALA A 244 -7.72 16.24 1.27
C ALA A 244 -6.77 15.04 1.08
N GLU A 245 -6.57 14.60 -0.16
CA GLU A 245 -5.70 13.47 -0.54
C GLU A 245 -4.27 13.91 -0.89
N LEU A 246 -4.04 15.20 -1.17
CA LEU A 246 -2.70 15.73 -1.40
C LEU A 246 -1.74 15.38 -0.27
N SER A 247 -0.53 14.98 -0.66
CA SER A 247 0.55 14.51 0.21
C SER A 247 0.23 13.25 1.01
N LYS A 248 -0.83 12.49 0.69
CA LYS A 248 -0.99 11.13 1.19
C LYS A 248 -0.18 10.12 0.39
N ASP A 249 0.25 10.45 -0.82
CA ASP A 249 1.15 9.63 -1.62
C ASP A 249 2.50 10.36 -1.83
N TRP A 250 3.49 9.61 -2.32
CA TRP A 250 4.84 10.12 -2.57
C TRP A 250 4.90 11.12 -3.72
N LYS A 251 4.08 10.93 -4.77
CA LYS A 251 4.11 11.73 -5.99
C LYS A 251 3.61 13.14 -5.72
N SER A 252 2.43 13.27 -5.11
CA SER A 252 1.87 14.59 -4.78
C SER A 252 2.78 15.34 -3.80
N ALA A 253 3.36 14.66 -2.81
CA ALA A 253 4.31 15.25 -1.87
C ALA A 253 5.59 15.78 -2.54
N LEU A 254 6.11 15.06 -3.54
CA LEU A 254 7.27 15.49 -4.33
C LEU A 254 6.93 16.68 -5.22
N TYR A 255 5.80 16.64 -5.93
CA TYR A 255 5.39 17.71 -6.85
C TYR A 255 5.16 19.02 -6.10
N ILE A 256 4.49 18.97 -4.95
CA ILE A 256 4.33 20.13 -4.06
C ILE A 256 5.70 20.68 -3.66
N ALA A 257 6.65 19.82 -3.31
CA ALA A 257 8.00 20.25 -2.92
C ALA A 257 8.76 20.93 -4.07
N ILE A 258 8.67 20.41 -5.30
CA ILE A 258 9.25 21.04 -6.50
C ILE A 258 8.62 22.41 -6.76
N LEU A 259 7.29 22.48 -6.73
CA LEU A 259 6.54 23.71 -7.04
C LEU A 259 6.74 24.83 -6.01
N SER A 260 7.15 24.47 -4.80
CA SER A 260 7.40 25.39 -3.69
C SER A 260 8.74 26.13 -3.80
N ASP A 261 9.63 25.74 -4.71
CA ASP A 261 10.96 26.33 -4.87
C ASP A 261 11.27 26.58 -6.35
N GLN A 262 11.28 27.85 -6.76
CA GLN A 262 11.56 28.23 -8.14
C GLN A 262 12.96 27.80 -8.58
N GLY A 263 13.96 27.80 -7.69
CA GLY A 263 15.31 27.37 -8.03
C GLY A 263 15.39 25.89 -8.38
N VAL A 264 14.55 25.05 -7.76
CA VAL A 264 14.45 23.61 -8.11
C VAL A 264 13.82 23.43 -9.49
N ILE A 265 12.79 24.21 -9.83
CA ILE A 265 12.19 24.19 -11.17
C ILE A 265 13.24 24.60 -12.22
N ASP A 266 13.92 25.72 -11.99
CA ASP A 266 14.94 26.24 -12.89
C ASP A 266 16.08 25.22 -13.07
N PHE A 267 16.47 24.53 -11.99
CA PHE A 267 17.45 23.45 -12.05
C PHE A 267 17.00 22.30 -12.96
N ILE A 268 15.77 21.80 -12.77
CA ILE A 268 15.24 20.70 -13.59
C ILE A 268 15.11 21.14 -15.05
N GLU A 269 14.66 22.36 -15.30
CA GLU A 269 14.48 22.90 -16.64
C GLU A 269 15.79 23.26 -17.35
N LYS A 270 16.86 23.60 -16.62
CA LYS A 270 18.19 23.83 -17.20
C LYS A 270 18.85 22.53 -17.68
N ASN A 271 18.55 21.40 -17.04
CA ASN A 271 19.07 20.07 -17.40
C ASN A 271 18.41 19.46 -18.66
N LYS A 272 17.68 20.26 -19.45
CA LYS A 272 17.12 19.90 -20.77
C LYS A 272 18.16 19.75 -21.88
N ILE A 273 19.37 20.27 -21.70
CA ILE A 273 20.35 20.38 -22.80
C ILE A 273 21.13 19.07 -22.96
N ASN A 274 20.61 18.15 -23.78
CA ASN A 274 21.38 17.37 -24.74
C ASN A 274 20.47 16.48 -25.61
N GLU A 275 20.78 16.47 -26.90
CA GLU A 275 20.25 15.66 -28.02
C GLU A 275 18.87 16.06 -28.57
N GLN A 276 18.90 16.84 -29.66
CA GLN A 276 17.83 16.85 -30.65
C GLN A 276 17.76 15.46 -31.27
N ILE A 277 16.74 14.69 -30.88
CA ILE A 277 16.34 13.49 -31.62
C ILE A 277 15.30 13.98 -32.62
N GLU A 278 15.61 13.87 -33.91
CA GLU A 278 14.64 14.08 -34.98
C GLU A 278 13.45 13.12 -34.77
N SER A 279 12.25 13.66 -34.61
CA SER A 279 11.05 12.84 -34.52
C SER A 279 10.65 12.41 -35.93
N GLU A 280 10.95 11.17 -36.30
CA GLU A 280 10.24 10.51 -37.40
C GLU A 280 8.79 10.27 -36.94
N SER A 281 7.83 10.77 -37.71
CA SER A 281 6.42 10.47 -37.49
C SER A 281 6.14 9.08 -38.01
N ASP A 282 5.98 8.11 -37.11
CA ASP A 282 5.50 6.78 -37.48
C ASP A 282 4.03 6.89 -37.89
N GLU A 283 3.74 6.69 -39.18
CA GLU A 283 2.37 6.47 -39.65
C GLU A 283 1.85 5.15 -39.07
N ILE A 284 0.66 5.17 -38.48
CA ILE A 284 -0.01 3.95 -38.01
C ILE A 284 -0.40 3.14 -39.26
N VAL A 285 0.35 2.07 -39.52
CA VAL A 285 0.15 1.22 -40.70
C VAL A 285 -1.02 0.25 -40.54
N GLU A 286 -1.23 -0.28 -39.32
CA GLU A 286 -2.29 -1.24 -39.04
C GLU A 286 -2.60 -1.28 -37.54
N GLU A 287 -3.89 -1.38 -37.18
CA GLU A 287 -4.35 -1.58 -35.81
C GLU A 287 -4.82 -3.03 -35.65
N PHE A 288 -4.43 -3.69 -34.56
CA PHE A 288 -4.83 -5.06 -34.25
C PHE A 288 -5.40 -5.16 -32.85
N ASP A 289 -6.44 -5.99 -32.70
CA ASP A 289 -6.99 -6.35 -31.40
C ASP A 289 -6.02 -7.26 -30.63
N PHE A 290 -5.93 -7.05 -29.31
CA PHE A 290 -5.02 -7.79 -28.42
C PHE A 290 -5.31 -9.30 -28.25
N SER A 291 -6.34 -9.81 -28.95
CA SER A 291 -6.91 -11.18 -28.92
C SER A 291 -6.95 -11.86 -27.55
#